data_AF-A0AA35V5P7-F1
#
_entry.id   AF-A0AA35V5P7-F1
#
_cell.length_a   1.000
_cell.length_b   1.000
_cell.length_c   1.000
_cell.angle_alpha   90.00
_cell.angle_beta   90.00
_cell.angle_gamma   90.00
#
_symmetry.space_group_name_H-M   'P 1'
#
loop_
_entity.id
_entity.type
_entity.pdbx_description
1 polymer ?
#
loop_
_entity_poly.entity_id
_entity_poly.type
_entity_poly.pdbx_seq_one_letter_code
_entity_poly.pdbx_strand_id
1 'polypeptide(L)'
;MSAFYGAPKPEPEMIKLIHHAIKSGVTFLDTSDFYGPKTNEILLGKALKEGARENVELGTKFGIKYEGDAMVIRGDPTYMGELKKLVEEGKIKYIGLSEASASTIRRAHVVYPLTAIQLEWSLWSRDVEEEIIPTCRELGIGIVAYSPLGRGFLSSGPKLEDSDIRKVCWYLFDYPKVA
;
A
#
# COMPACT_ATOMS: atom_id res chain seq x y z
N MET A 1 -2.93 -12.35 -7.40
CA MET A 1 -3.00 -11.34 -6.31
C MET A 1 -2.26 -10.05 -6.65
N SER A 2 -1.23 -10.06 -7.49
CA SER A 2 -0.60 -8.84 -8.02
C SER A 2 -0.34 -9.00 -9.52
N ALA A 3 -0.30 -7.89 -10.26
CA ALA A 3 0.11 -7.87 -11.67
C ALA A 3 1.64 -7.95 -11.86
N PHE A 4 2.40 -7.82 -10.77
CA PHE A 4 3.85 -7.60 -10.81
C PHE A 4 4.68 -8.79 -10.34
N TYR A 5 4.06 -9.82 -9.75
CA TYR A 5 4.78 -10.95 -9.14
C TYR A 5 4.32 -12.29 -9.69
N GLY A 6 4.64 -12.52 -10.97
CA GLY A 6 4.35 -13.76 -11.68
C GLY A 6 2.94 -13.84 -12.25
N ALA A 7 2.65 -14.96 -12.92
CA ALA A 7 1.37 -15.19 -13.57
C ALA A 7 0.21 -15.29 -12.57
N PRO A 8 -1.00 -14.83 -12.94
CA PRO A 8 -2.18 -15.01 -12.11
C PRO A 8 -2.42 -16.51 -11.85
N LYS A 9 -2.87 -16.81 -10.63
CA LYS A 9 -3.25 -18.16 -10.21
C LYS A 9 -4.77 -18.29 -10.20
N PRO A 10 -5.34 -19.52 -10.31
CA PRO A 10 -6.78 -19.73 -10.28
C PRO A 10 -7.45 -19.12 -9.05
N GLU A 11 -8.61 -18.50 -9.24
CA GLU A 11 -9.37 -17.83 -8.17
C GLU A 11 -9.62 -18.73 -6.94
N PRO A 12 -10.05 -20.00 -7.07
CA PRO A 12 -10.27 -20.86 -5.90
C PRO A 12 -9.01 -21.10 -5.06
N GLU A 13 -7.83 -21.13 -5.67
CA GLU A 13 -6.56 -21.26 -4.95
C GLU A 13 -6.22 -20.00 -4.18
N MET A 14 -6.52 -18.82 -4.75
CA MET A 14 -6.28 -17.53 -4.09
C MET A 14 -7.24 -17.30 -2.93
N ILE A 15 -8.51 -17.71 -3.06
CA ILE A 15 -9.45 -17.68 -1.93
C ILE A 15 -8.96 -18.57 -0.79
N LYS A 16 -8.53 -19.81 -1.09
CA LYS A 16 -7.94 -20.72 -0.09
C LYS A 16 -6.73 -20.10 0.60
N LEU A 17 -5.88 -19.39 -0.14
CA LEU A 17 -4.71 -18.70 0.41
C LEU A 17 -5.11 -17.56 1.35
N ILE A 18 -6.10 -16.74 0.99
CA ILE A 18 -6.64 -15.68 1.85
C ILE A 18 -7.21 -16.28 3.14
N HIS A 19 -8.02 -17.34 3.04
CA HIS A 19 -8.56 -18.05 4.20
C HIS A 19 -7.46 -18.64 5.09
N HIS A 20 -6.41 -19.20 4.48
CA HIS A 20 -5.25 -19.69 5.23
C HIS A 20 -4.54 -18.57 6.00
N ALA A 21 -4.34 -17.40 5.39
CA ALA A 21 -3.74 -16.24 6.06
C ALA A 21 -4.58 -15.79 7.28
N ILE A 22 -5.89 -15.64 7.10
CA ILE A 22 -6.82 -15.27 8.18
C ILE A 22 -6.80 -16.31 9.30
N LYS A 23 -6.88 -17.61 8.96
CA LYS A 23 -6.80 -18.71 9.93
C LYS A 23 -5.47 -18.74 10.69
N SER A 24 -4.41 -18.21 10.09
CA SER A 24 -3.09 -18.11 10.71
C SER A 24 -2.91 -16.87 11.58
N GLY A 25 -3.95 -16.04 11.73
CA GLY A 25 -3.97 -14.86 12.58
C GLY A 25 -3.73 -13.53 11.86
N VAL A 26 -3.65 -13.52 10.52
CA VAL A 26 -3.57 -12.26 9.76
C VAL A 26 -4.93 -11.58 9.76
N THR A 27 -5.02 -10.41 10.40
CA THR A 27 -6.25 -9.60 10.42
C THR A 27 -6.21 -8.42 9.45
N PHE A 28 -5.02 -7.94 9.05
CA PHE A 28 -4.92 -6.81 8.13
C PHE A 28 -4.71 -7.26 6.68
N LEU A 29 -5.65 -6.91 5.80
CA LEU A 29 -5.59 -7.19 4.37
C LEU A 29 -5.47 -5.87 3.58
N ASP A 30 -4.42 -5.75 2.79
CA ASP A 30 -4.13 -4.58 1.95
C ASP A 30 -4.43 -4.87 0.46
N THR A 31 -5.10 -3.93 -0.22
CA THR A 31 -5.44 -3.98 -1.65
C THR A 31 -5.47 -2.57 -2.26
N SER A 32 -5.81 -2.45 -3.53
CA SER A 32 -6.02 -1.17 -4.24
C SER A 32 -6.93 -1.38 -5.45
N ASP A 33 -7.66 -0.35 -5.87
CA ASP A 33 -8.45 -0.33 -7.11
C ASP A 33 -7.59 -0.60 -8.37
N PHE A 34 -6.29 -0.29 -8.28
CA PHE A 34 -5.30 -0.49 -9.32
C PHE A 34 -4.83 -1.94 -9.47
N TYR A 35 -4.99 -2.78 -8.45
CA TYR A 35 -4.41 -4.14 -8.45
C TYR A 35 -5.19 -5.11 -9.36
N GLY A 36 -4.47 -5.78 -10.26
CA GLY A 36 -4.99 -6.82 -11.15
C GLY A 36 -6.11 -6.31 -12.06
N PRO A 37 -5.92 -5.16 -12.72
CA PRO A 37 -6.92 -4.11 -12.95
C PRO A 37 -8.35 -4.42 -12.45
N LYS A 38 -8.72 -3.89 -11.28
CA LYS A 38 -10.05 -4.00 -10.63
C LYS A 38 -10.51 -5.41 -10.21
N THR A 39 -9.68 -6.44 -10.35
CA THR A 39 -10.08 -7.81 -9.97
C THR A 39 -9.68 -8.18 -8.53
N ASN A 40 -8.68 -7.52 -7.95
CA ASN A 40 -8.17 -7.92 -6.64
C ASN A 40 -9.14 -7.62 -5.50
N GLU A 41 -9.81 -6.46 -5.53
CA GLU A 41 -10.88 -6.15 -4.57
C GLU A 41 -12.08 -7.09 -4.71
N ILE A 42 -12.42 -7.52 -5.93
CA ILE A 42 -13.48 -8.51 -6.18
C ILE A 42 -13.11 -9.85 -5.56
N LEU A 43 -11.86 -10.29 -5.73
CA LEU A 43 -11.35 -11.52 -5.13
C LEU A 43 -11.44 -11.48 -3.59
N LEU A 44 -10.99 -10.39 -2.96
CA LEU A 44 -11.14 -10.20 -1.51
C LEU A 44 -12.61 -10.16 -1.11
N GLY A 45 -13.45 -9.46 -1.86
CA GLY A 45 -14.90 -9.43 -1.64
C GLY A 45 -15.53 -10.81 -1.67
N LYS A 46 -15.09 -11.71 -2.56
CA LYS A 46 -15.53 -13.12 -2.58
C LYS A 46 -14.98 -13.91 -1.38
N ALA A 47 -13.71 -13.74 -1.04
CA ALA A 47 -13.07 -14.46 0.06
C ALA A 47 -13.63 -14.07 1.44
N LEU A 48 -14.09 -12.83 1.60
CA LEU A 48 -14.62 -12.30 2.86
C LEU A 48 -16.13 -12.51 3.06
N LYS A 49 -16.82 -13.12 2.08
CA LYS A 49 -18.20 -13.58 2.29
C LYS A 49 -18.23 -14.65 3.38
N GLU A 50 -19.43 -14.89 3.92
CA GLU A 50 -19.68 -15.99 4.87
C GLU A 50 -18.97 -15.83 6.24
N GLY A 51 -18.89 -14.60 6.76
CA GLY A 51 -18.49 -14.35 8.16
C GLY A 51 -16.97 -14.18 8.39
N ALA A 52 -16.19 -13.94 7.34
CA ALA A 52 -14.77 -13.61 7.49
C ALA A 52 -14.52 -12.11 7.62
N ARG A 53 -15.50 -11.25 7.30
CA ARG A 53 -15.32 -9.79 7.23
C ARG A 53 -15.05 -9.17 8.60
N GLU A 54 -15.73 -9.62 9.64
CA GLU A 54 -15.62 -9.11 11.00
C GLU A 54 -14.25 -9.41 11.64
N ASN A 55 -13.53 -10.39 11.10
CA ASN A 55 -12.24 -10.84 11.62
C ASN A 55 -11.05 -10.07 11.01
N VAL A 56 -11.31 -9.10 10.13
CA VAL A 56 -10.26 -8.40 9.38
C VAL A 56 -10.43 -6.89 9.32
N GLU A 57 -9.31 -6.19 9.33
CA GLU A 57 -9.16 -4.81 8.88
C GLU A 57 -8.84 -4.80 7.38
N LEU A 58 -9.62 -4.09 6.59
CA LEU A 58 -9.43 -3.97 5.14
C LEU A 58 -8.88 -2.59 4.81
N GLY A 59 -7.65 -2.54 4.28
CA GLY A 59 -7.04 -1.35 3.68
C GLY A 59 -7.17 -1.40 2.16
N THR A 60 -7.92 -0.46 1.57
CA THR A 60 -7.90 -0.23 0.12
C THR A 60 -7.46 1.19 -0.20
N LYS A 61 -7.14 1.44 -1.47
CA LYS A 61 -6.55 2.68 -1.96
C LYS A 61 -7.26 3.13 -3.23
N PHE A 62 -7.20 4.43 -3.46
CA PHE A 62 -7.66 5.07 -4.68
C PHE A 62 -6.85 6.35 -4.90
N GLY A 63 -7.08 7.02 -6.04
CA GLY A 63 -6.55 8.38 -6.23
C GLY A 63 -5.20 8.46 -6.94
N ILE A 64 -4.74 7.38 -7.57
CA ILE A 64 -3.66 7.45 -8.56
C ILE A 64 -4.08 8.45 -9.63
N LYS A 65 -3.33 9.55 -9.74
CA LYS A 65 -3.49 10.59 -10.75
C LYS A 65 -2.16 10.74 -11.48
N TYR A 66 -2.22 10.93 -12.78
CA TYR A 66 -1.06 11.29 -13.59
C TYR A 66 -1.12 12.76 -13.98
N GLU A 67 0.02 13.45 -13.87
CA GLU A 67 0.24 14.79 -14.43
C GLU A 67 1.42 14.67 -15.41
N GLY A 68 1.09 14.61 -16.71
CA GLY A 68 2.04 14.13 -17.71
C GLY A 68 2.41 12.67 -17.45
N ASP A 69 3.71 12.37 -17.45
CA ASP A 69 4.24 11.02 -17.18
C ASP A 69 4.46 10.75 -15.68
N ALA A 70 4.24 11.74 -14.82
CA ALA A 70 4.46 11.62 -13.39
C ALA A 70 3.20 11.18 -12.64
N MET A 71 3.34 10.17 -11.78
CA MET A 71 2.31 9.84 -10.80
C MET A 71 2.34 10.86 -9.67
N VAL A 72 1.19 11.48 -9.39
CA VAL A 72 1.05 12.52 -8.35
C VAL A 72 0.26 11.99 -7.17
N ILE A 73 0.82 12.18 -5.98
CA ILE A 73 0.21 11.78 -4.72
C ILE A 73 -0.83 12.83 -4.29
N ARG A 74 -2.02 12.35 -3.93
CA ARG A 74 -3.10 13.18 -3.41
C ARG A 74 -3.06 13.16 -1.88
N GLY A 75 -2.91 14.33 -1.29
CA GLY A 75 -2.89 14.55 0.16
C GLY A 75 -3.07 16.02 0.52
N ASP A 76 -3.56 16.81 -0.43
CA ASP A 76 -3.84 18.23 -0.23
C ASP A 76 -5.05 18.41 0.71
N PRO A 77 -5.21 19.59 1.34
CA PRO A 77 -6.27 19.81 2.31
C PRO A 77 -7.68 19.57 1.78
N THR A 78 -7.94 19.86 0.50
CA THR A 78 -9.25 19.62 -0.12
C THR A 78 -9.52 18.13 -0.22
N TYR A 79 -8.56 17.35 -0.71
CA TYR A 79 -8.67 15.89 -0.78
C TYR A 79 -8.88 15.25 0.62
N MET A 80 -8.13 15.72 1.62
CA MET A 80 -8.28 15.26 3.00
C MET A 80 -9.64 15.65 3.60
N GLY A 81 -10.20 16.80 3.23
CA GLY A 81 -11.55 17.22 3.63
C GLY A 81 -12.63 16.29 3.11
N GLU A 82 -12.52 15.81 1.86
CA GLU A 82 -13.47 14.83 1.32
C GLU A 82 -13.33 13.46 1.99
N LEU A 83 -12.11 13.00 2.27
CA LEU A 83 -11.88 11.77 3.02
C LEU A 83 -12.47 11.86 4.44
N LYS A 84 -12.32 13.01 5.11
CA LYS A 84 -12.93 13.25 6.41
C LYS A 84 -14.45 13.10 6.37
N LYS A 85 -15.13 13.62 5.34
CA LYS A 85 -16.59 13.41 5.18
C LYS A 85 -16.94 11.93 5.05
N LEU A 86 -16.14 11.14 4.33
CA LEU A 86 -16.37 9.69 4.24
C LEU A 86 -16.24 8.98 5.59
N VAL A 87 -15.36 9.48 6.48
CA VAL A 87 -15.29 8.99 7.87
C VAL A 87 -16.55 9.38 8.64
N GLU A 88 -16.97 10.65 8.55
CA GLU A 88 -18.18 11.16 9.23
C GLU A 88 -19.46 10.43 8.77
N GLU A 89 -19.52 10.05 7.50
CA GLU A 89 -20.59 9.22 6.92
C GLU A 89 -20.48 7.73 7.28
N GLY A 90 -19.42 7.30 7.97
CA GLY A 90 -19.18 5.91 8.36
C GLY A 90 -18.82 4.97 7.21
N LYS A 91 -18.51 5.50 6.02
CA LYS A 91 -18.10 4.71 4.84
C LYS A 91 -16.71 4.13 4.98
N ILE A 92 -15.81 4.88 5.62
CA ILE A 92 -14.47 4.43 6.00
C ILE A 92 -14.25 4.73 7.49
N LYS A 93 -13.36 3.97 8.15
CA LYS A 93 -13.04 4.20 9.57
C LYS A 93 -11.79 5.04 9.78
N TYR A 94 -10.82 4.90 8.89
CA TYR A 94 -9.47 5.41 9.04
C TYR A 94 -8.97 5.96 7.70
N ILE A 95 -8.03 6.90 7.77
CA ILE A 95 -7.38 7.49 6.59
C ILE A 95 -5.89 7.20 6.66
N GLY A 96 -5.30 6.79 5.54
CA GLY A 96 -3.86 6.70 5.37
C GLY A 96 -3.43 7.34 4.05
N LEU A 97 -2.12 7.60 3.93
CA LEU A 97 -1.50 8.05 2.68
C LEU A 97 -0.42 7.05 2.26
N SER A 98 -0.03 7.12 0.99
CA SER A 98 1.05 6.31 0.44
C SER A 98 2.03 7.21 -0.30
N GLU A 99 3.34 6.94 -0.15
CA GLU A 99 4.43 7.66 -0.85
C GLU A 99 4.49 9.17 -0.58
N ALA A 100 3.82 9.67 0.46
CA ALA A 100 3.75 11.09 0.75
C ALA A 100 5.05 11.63 1.39
N SER A 101 5.49 12.81 0.97
CA SER A 101 6.59 13.53 1.63
C SER A 101 6.21 13.98 3.05
N ALA A 102 7.21 14.23 3.91
CA ALA A 102 6.99 14.70 5.29
C ALA A 102 6.12 15.97 5.34
N SER A 103 6.32 16.90 4.41
CA SER A 103 5.51 18.13 4.30
C SER A 103 4.03 17.84 4.01
N THR A 104 3.74 16.91 3.11
CA THR A 104 2.37 16.49 2.79
C THR A 104 1.74 15.75 3.96
N ILE A 105 2.47 14.85 4.62
CA ILE A 105 2.00 14.14 5.82
C ILE A 105 1.58 15.14 6.90
N ARG A 106 2.42 16.12 7.23
CA ARG A 106 2.12 17.12 8.26
C ARG A 106 0.88 17.94 7.92
N ARG A 107 0.77 18.44 6.68
CA ARG A 107 -0.40 19.22 6.25
C ARG A 107 -1.68 18.41 6.26
N ALA A 108 -1.64 17.17 5.79
CA ALA A 108 -2.79 16.28 5.78
C ALA A 108 -3.26 15.93 7.20
N HIS A 109 -2.31 15.64 8.09
CA HIS A 109 -2.58 15.28 9.49
C HIS A 109 -3.26 16.42 10.28
N VAL A 110 -3.02 17.69 9.91
CA VAL A 110 -3.73 18.84 10.49
C VAL A 110 -5.22 18.84 10.13
N VAL A 111 -5.60 18.36 8.93
CA VAL A 111 -7.00 18.32 8.50
C VAL A 111 -7.75 17.17 9.15
N TYR A 112 -7.14 16.00 9.18
CA TYR A 112 -7.65 14.81 9.87
C TYR A 112 -6.49 13.89 10.29
N PRO A 113 -6.50 13.33 11.52
CA PRO A 113 -5.44 12.44 11.99
C PRO A 113 -5.25 11.23 11.08
N LEU A 114 -4.07 11.14 10.46
CA LEU A 114 -3.68 9.98 9.65
C LEU A 114 -3.40 8.78 10.55
N THR A 115 -3.96 7.63 10.19
CA THR A 115 -3.74 6.36 10.89
C THR A 115 -2.49 5.64 10.41
N ALA A 116 -2.19 5.70 9.12
CA ALA A 116 -1.04 4.99 8.56
C ALA A 116 -0.40 5.70 7.35
N ILE A 117 0.91 5.53 7.20
CA ILE A 117 1.65 5.83 5.97
C ILE A 117 2.19 4.51 5.39
N GLN A 118 1.88 4.26 4.11
CA GLN A 118 2.47 3.17 3.33
C GLN A 118 3.65 3.67 2.49
N LEU A 119 4.78 2.97 2.53
CA LEU A 119 6.02 3.35 1.83
C LEU A 119 6.94 2.13 1.62
N GLU A 120 7.94 2.25 0.74
CA GLU A 120 8.99 1.24 0.62
C GLU A 120 9.97 1.35 1.79
N TRP A 121 10.17 0.25 2.52
CA TRP A 121 11.18 0.20 3.57
C TRP A 121 11.68 -1.24 3.80
N SER A 122 12.99 -1.42 3.70
CA SER A 122 13.67 -2.72 3.87
C SER A 122 15.12 -2.52 4.28
N LEU A 123 15.90 -3.61 4.43
CA LEU A 123 17.35 -3.50 4.63
C LEU A 123 18.10 -2.82 3.47
N TRP A 124 17.50 -2.74 2.26
CA TRP A 124 18.12 -2.09 1.09
C TRP A 124 17.58 -0.71 0.73
N SER A 125 16.36 -0.39 1.15
CA SER A 125 15.76 0.93 0.91
C SER A 125 15.45 1.54 2.26
N ARG A 126 16.25 2.55 2.64
CA ARG A 126 16.24 3.18 3.97
C ARG A 126 16.17 4.70 3.91
N ASP A 127 15.99 5.28 2.73
CA ASP A 127 15.97 6.75 2.53
C ASP A 127 14.85 7.41 3.36
N VAL A 128 13.74 6.70 3.57
CA VAL A 128 12.62 7.16 4.40
C VAL A 128 12.97 7.38 5.89
N GLU A 129 14.09 6.83 6.37
CA GLU A 129 14.54 6.98 7.76
C GLU A 129 15.01 8.39 8.09
N GLU A 130 15.40 9.18 7.09
CA GLU A 130 15.88 10.56 7.28
C GLU A 130 14.75 11.49 7.74
N GLU A 131 13.58 11.44 7.08
CA GLU A 131 12.49 12.39 7.35
C GLU A 131 11.13 11.74 7.62
N ILE A 132 10.77 10.68 6.89
CA ILE A 132 9.40 10.14 6.90
C ILE A 132 9.14 9.33 8.18
N ILE A 133 10.05 8.43 8.54
CA ILE A 133 9.94 7.60 9.76
C ILE A 133 9.92 8.49 11.02
N PRO A 134 10.82 9.48 11.20
CA PRO A 134 10.73 10.43 12.31
C PRO A 134 9.40 11.19 12.34
N THR A 135 8.93 11.69 11.18
CA THR A 135 7.66 12.42 11.09
C THR A 135 6.47 11.55 11.50
N CYS A 136 6.42 10.28 11.08
CA CYS A 136 5.35 9.36 11.48
C CYS A 136 5.37 9.11 12.99
N ARG A 137 6.57 8.90 13.58
CA ARG A 137 6.73 8.68 15.03
C ARG A 137 6.31 9.91 15.85
N GLU A 138 6.71 11.10 15.42
CA GLU A 138 6.34 12.37 16.06
C GLU A 138 4.82 12.57 16.11
N LEU A 139 4.13 12.24 15.01
CA LEU A 139 2.69 12.44 14.86
C LEU A 139 1.85 11.24 15.35
N GLY A 140 2.48 10.18 15.86
CA GLY A 140 1.77 8.97 16.30
C GLY A 140 1.10 8.18 15.16
N ILE A 141 1.65 8.24 13.95
CA ILE A 141 1.12 7.58 12.75
C ILE A 141 1.77 6.20 12.56
N GLY A 142 0.97 5.19 12.25
CA GLY A 142 1.45 3.84 11.93
C GLY A 142 2.24 3.80 10.61
N ILE A 143 3.19 2.87 10.50
CA ILE A 143 4.00 2.68 9.29
C ILE A 143 3.69 1.30 8.70
N VAL A 144 3.32 1.26 7.42
CA VAL A 144 3.04 0.03 6.67
C VAL A 144 4.08 -0.11 5.57
N ALA A 145 5.15 -0.85 5.84
CA ALA A 145 6.22 -1.07 4.87
C ALA A 145 5.80 -2.08 3.79
N TYR A 146 5.88 -1.69 2.52
CA TYR A 146 5.80 -2.65 1.41
C TYR A 146 7.20 -3.05 0.93
N SER A 147 7.28 -4.16 0.20
CA SER A 147 8.53 -4.77 -0.26
C SER A 147 9.60 -4.98 0.85
N PRO A 148 9.23 -5.38 2.09
CA PRO A 148 10.20 -5.46 3.19
C PRO A 148 11.32 -6.50 2.95
N LEU A 149 11.07 -7.48 2.08
CA LEU A 149 12.07 -8.46 1.64
C LEU A 149 12.90 -7.97 0.44
N GLY A 150 13.01 -6.66 0.23
CA GLY A 150 13.79 -6.09 -0.87
C GLY A 150 13.30 -6.57 -2.22
N ARG A 151 11.98 -6.56 -2.40
CA ARG A 151 11.33 -7.14 -3.58
C ARG A 151 11.75 -8.61 -3.76
N GLY A 152 11.99 -9.38 -2.70
CA GLY A 152 12.37 -10.80 -2.74
C GLY A 152 13.85 -11.09 -2.98
N PHE A 153 14.71 -10.08 -3.17
CA PHE A 153 16.17 -10.28 -3.16
C PHE A 153 16.65 -10.84 -1.80
N LEU A 154 15.97 -10.47 -0.70
CA LEU A 154 16.32 -10.81 0.69
C LEU A 154 15.89 -12.24 1.07
N SER A 155 15.03 -12.86 0.26
CA SER A 155 14.57 -14.23 0.45
C SER A 155 15.23 -15.22 -0.50
N SER A 156 15.54 -14.81 -1.73
CA SER A 156 15.92 -15.73 -2.82
C SER A 156 17.29 -15.42 -3.44
N GLY A 157 17.96 -14.35 -3.02
CA GLY A 157 19.23 -13.91 -3.58
C GLY A 157 19.11 -13.39 -5.03
N PRO A 158 20.23 -13.28 -5.78
CA PRO A 158 20.27 -12.63 -7.11
C PRO A 158 19.60 -13.43 -8.23
N LYS A 159 19.05 -14.62 -7.95
CA LYS A 159 18.45 -15.50 -8.96
C LYS A 159 17.03 -15.06 -9.28
N LEU A 160 16.91 -13.98 -10.04
CA LEU A 160 15.65 -13.53 -10.63
C LEU A 160 15.61 -13.96 -12.11
N GLU A 161 14.45 -14.38 -12.60
CA GLU A 161 14.22 -14.63 -14.03
C GLU A 161 14.38 -13.34 -14.83
N ASP A 162 14.77 -13.40 -16.12
CA ASP A 162 14.95 -12.19 -16.95
C ASP A 162 13.65 -11.40 -17.17
N SER A 163 12.50 -12.08 -17.13
CA SER A 163 11.17 -11.47 -17.25
C SER A 163 10.65 -10.86 -15.94
N ASP A 164 11.43 -10.94 -14.86
CA ASP A 164 11.00 -10.44 -13.56
C ASP A 164 11.10 -8.92 -13.49
N ILE A 165 9.97 -8.24 -13.28
CA ILE A 165 9.93 -6.76 -13.21
C ILE A 165 10.85 -6.21 -12.12
N ARG A 166 11.23 -7.01 -11.12
CA ARG A 166 12.20 -6.61 -10.10
C ARG A 166 13.61 -6.39 -10.63
N LYS A 167 13.99 -7.01 -11.77
CA LYS A 167 15.23 -6.67 -12.49
C LYS A 167 15.17 -5.29 -13.14
N VAL A 168 13.98 -4.81 -13.46
CA VAL A 168 13.76 -3.52 -14.15
C VAL A 168 13.42 -2.40 -13.15
N CYS A 169 12.74 -2.71 -12.05
CA CYS A 169 12.37 -1.78 -10.99
C CYS A 169 13.54 -1.20 -10.19
N TRP A 170 14.77 -1.71 -10.37
CA TRP A 170 15.98 -1.01 -9.92
C TRP A 170 16.09 0.39 -10.55
N TYR A 171 15.54 0.59 -11.76
CA TYR A 171 15.64 1.86 -12.49
C TYR A 171 14.34 2.69 -12.53
N LEU A 172 13.17 2.07 -12.28
CA LEU A 172 11.86 2.76 -12.44
C LEU A 172 11.45 3.60 -11.22
N PHE A 173 12.03 3.36 -10.05
CA PHE A 173 11.79 4.16 -8.83
C PHE A 173 13.06 4.84 -8.31
N ASP A 174 14.13 4.83 -9.11
CA ASP A 174 15.16 5.87 -9.02
C ASP A 174 14.45 7.18 -9.42
N TYR A 175 13.76 7.79 -8.45
CA TYR A 175 13.49 9.22 -8.53
C TYR A 175 14.84 9.86 -8.81
N PRO A 176 14.99 10.69 -9.85
CA PRO A 176 16.23 11.42 -10.03
C PRO A 176 16.52 12.11 -8.72
N LYS A 177 17.62 11.70 -8.07
CA LYS A 177 18.17 12.39 -6.90
C LYS A 177 18.32 13.83 -7.36
N VAL A 178 17.44 14.70 -6.88
CA VAL A 178 17.58 16.13 -7.11
C VAL A 178 18.86 16.49 -6.39
N ALA A 179 19.90 16.76 -7.18
CA ALA A 179 21.21 17.17 -6.70
C ALA A 179 21.12 18.48 -5.92
#